data_AF-A0A1X1ANS5-F1
#
_entry.id   AF-A0A1X1ANS5-F1
#
_cell.length_a   1.000
_cell.length_b   1.000
_cell.length_c   1.000
_cell.angle_alpha   90.00
_cell.angle_beta   90.00
_cell.angle_gamma   90.00
#
_symmetry.space_group_name_H-M   'P 1'
#
loop_
_entity.id
_entity.type
_entity.pdbx_description
1 polymer ?
#
loop_
_entity_poly.entity_id
_entity_poly.type
_entity_poly.pdbx_seq_one_letter_code
_entity_poly.pdbx_strand_id
1 'polypeptide(L)'
;MTRSTPTRDDHSPVKSGFSSLQKALFGVVAFFFAIQPIFWFFETRVGVSQTITSTTLVILVIGAFITALALPWMPLPGQRDRTRSERLGSMIIVWVFIALTPRFIWELPWLFFYDQIKEGVLNESLWTYMWSPILLGGDARYLNGDPLVITLEWVAVFVGAFELYALVRFFRNGKRFTSTQLSLIMGGMIVEVTLPAVYFGVEIANDMANVASPAEMWIKFVLLNLLWCTMPLVTYFWGVRRLARQDLAVKF
;
A
#
# COMPACT_ATOMS: atom_id res chain seq x y z
N MET A 1 -67.73 -11.43 6.42
CA MET A 1 -66.85 -10.23 6.42
C MET A 1 -65.67 -10.50 7.34
N THR A 2 -64.59 -11.02 6.80
CA THR A 2 -63.33 -11.26 7.52
C THR A 2 -62.30 -10.28 6.97
N ARG A 3 -61.99 -9.24 7.75
CA ARG A 3 -60.92 -8.27 7.45
C ARG A 3 -59.58 -8.94 7.71
N SER A 4 -58.81 -9.19 6.66
CA SER A 4 -57.38 -9.51 6.77
C SER A 4 -56.60 -8.22 7.03
N THR A 5 -55.86 -8.20 8.13
CA THR A 5 -54.91 -7.15 8.50
C THR A 5 -53.65 -7.30 7.62
N PRO A 6 -53.07 -6.24 7.04
CA PRO A 6 -51.79 -6.34 6.36
C PRO A 6 -50.67 -6.42 7.40
N THR A 7 -49.84 -7.45 7.31
CA THR A 7 -48.55 -7.54 8.01
C THR A 7 -47.64 -6.44 7.50
N ARG A 8 -47.28 -5.52 8.40
CA ARG A 8 -46.25 -4.51 8.16
C ARG A 8 -44.90 -5.22 8.08
N ASP A 9 -44.32 -5.28 6.88
CA ASP A 9 -42.93 -5.67 6.70
C ASP A 9 -42.04 -4.64 7.41
N ASP A 10 -41.45 -5.06 8.52
CA ASP A 10 -40.50 -4.28 9.31
C ASP A 10 -39.14 -4.29 8.60
N HIS A 11 -39.03 -3.53 7.52
CA HIS A 11 -37.75 -3.16 6.91
C HIS A 11 -37.02 -2.17 7.84
N SER A 12 -36.49 -2.70 8.94
CA SER A 12 -35.48 -1.98 9.69
C SER A 12 -34.24 -1.77 8.81
N PRO A 13 -33.77 -0.53 8.62
CA PRO A 13 -32.62 -0.26 7.78
C PRO A 13 -31.39 -0.91 8.43
N VAL A 14 -30.72 -1.80 7.69
CA VAL A 14 -29.41 -2.34 8.08
C VAL A 14 -28.49 -1.15 8.29
N LYS A 15 -28.15 -0.85 9.56
CA LYS A 15 -27.23 0.25 9.90
C LYS A 15 -25.91 0.02 9.16
N SER A 16 -25.61 0.89 8.20
CA SER A 16 -24.41 0.85 7.36
C SER A 16 -23.17 1.25 8.15
N GLY A 17 -22.73 0.39 9.07
CA GLY A 17 -21.47 0.56 9.79
C GLY A 17 -20.30 -0.09 9.05
N PHE A 18 -19.08 0.40 9.32
CA PHE A 18 -17.86 -0.27 8.88
C PHE A 18 -17.78 -1.70 9.44
N SER A 19 -17.31 -2.64 8.61
CA SER A 19 -17.03 -4.01 9.04
C SER A 19 -15.86 -4.04 10.03
N SER A 20 -15.74 -5.12 10.81
CA SER A 20 -14.60 -5.32 11.72
C SER A 20 -13.25 -5.27 10.99
N LEU A 21 -13.20 -5.77 9.74
CA LEU A 21 -12.01 -5.67 8.89
C LEU A 21 -11.65 -4.22 8.60
N GLN A 22 -12.63 -3.43 8.17
CA GLN A 22 -12.43 -2.02 7.83
C GLN A 22 -11.98 -1.22 9.05
N LYS A 23 -12.61 -1.42 10.21
CA LYS A 23 -12.20 -0.77 11.47
C LYS A 23 -10.74 -1.09 11.83
N ALA A 24 -10.35 -2.36 11.70
CA ALA A 24 -8.98 -2.77 12.00
C ALA A 24 -7.97 -2.19 10.97
N LEU A 25 -8.33 -2.15 9.68
CA LEU A 25 -7.51 -1.49 8.65
C LEU A 25 -7.34 0.01 8.95
N PHE A 26 -8.41 0.71 9.37
CA PHE A 26 -8.30 2.10 9.83
C PHE A 26 -7.36 2.24 11.02
N GLY A 27 -7.36 1.28 11.95
CA GLY A 27 -6.40 1.23 13.05
C GLY A 27 -4.96 1.13 12.57
N VAL A 28 -4.68 0.28 11.57
CA VAL A 28 -3.34 0.16 10.97
C VAL A 28 -2.92 1.45 10.27
N VAL A 29 -3.81 2.09 9.52
CA VAL A 29 -3.55 3.37 8.86
C VAL A 29 -3.29 4.47 9.90
N ALA A 30 -4.11 4.55 10.95
CA ALA A 30 -3.90 5.51 12.03
C ALA A 30 -2.55 5.31 12.72
N PHE A 31 -2.15 4.06 12.97
CA PHE A 31 -0.83 3.73 13.50
C PHE A 31 0.29 4.20 12.56
N PHE A 32 0.19 3.88 11.26
CA PHE A 32 1.18 4.28 10.26
C PHE A 32 1.45 5.79 10.23
N PHE A 33 0.41 6.62 10.35
CA PHE A 33 0.57 8.08 10.40
C PHE A 33 1.01 8.58 11.77
N ALA A 34 0.51 8.00 12.86
CA ALA A 34 0.81 8.44 14.22
C ALA A 34 2.27 8.23 14.62
N ILE A 35 2.94 7.19 14.08
CA ILE A 35 4.36 6.95 14.37
C ILE A 35 5.29 8.00 13.75
N GLN A 36 4.90 8.65 12.64
CA GLN A 36 5.76 9.63 11.95
C GLN A 36 6.20 10.80 12.86
N PRO A 37 5.30 11.57 13.52
CA PRO A 37 5.70 12.66 14.41
C PRO A 37 6.46 12.20 15.66
N ILE A 38 6.20 10.97 16.13
CA ILE A 38 6.91 10.39 17.28
C ILE A 38 8.38 10.16 16.93
N PHE A 39 8.64 9.55 15.78
CA PHE A 39 10.00 9.28 15.32
C PHE A 39 10.74 10.56 14.94
N TRP A 40 10.05 11.52 14.30
CA TRP A 40 10.60 12.86 14.08
C TRP A 40 11.04 13.54 15.39
N PHE A 41 10.23 13.43 16.45
CA PHE A 41 10.57 14.00 17.76
C PHE A 41 11.79 13.31 18.38
N PHE A 42 11.88 11.98 18.29
CA PHE A 42 13.06 11.26 18.79
C PHE A 42 14.34 11.65 18.07
N GLU A 43 14.29 11.81 16.75
CA GLU A 43 15.45 12.24 15.95
C GLU A 43 15.87 13.68 16.28
N THR A 44 14.94 14.63 16.19
CA THR A 44 15.24 16.07 16.19
C THR A 44 15.30 16.70 17.58
N ARG A 45 14.62 16.13 18.57
CA ARG A 45 14.49 16.71 19.93
C ARG A 45 15.18 15.90 21.00
N VAL A 46 15.17 14.57 20.88
CA VAL A 46 15.84 13.67 21.84
C VAL A 46 17.27 13.37 21.41
N GLY A 47 17.61 13.52 20.13
CA GLY A 47 18.95 13.29 19.60
C GLY A 47 19.26 11.81 19.32
N VAL A 48 18.22 10.99 19.09
CA VAL A 48 18.42 9.61 18.61
C VAL A 48 18.92 9.65 17.16
N SER A 49 19.96 8.89 16.84
CA SER A 49 20.57 8.95 15.51
C SER A 49 19.56 8.61 14.40
N GLN A 50 19.69 9.30 13.27
CA GLN A 50 18.84 9.10 12.09
C GLN A 50 18.81 7.63 11.66
N THR A 51 19.96 6.93 11.68
CA THR A 51 20.05 5.52 11.28
C THR A 51 19.16 4.62 12.14
N ILE A 52 19.18 4.82 13.47
CA ILE A 52 18.37 4.02 14.40
C ILE A 52 16.89 4.36 14.19
N THR A 53 16.55 5.65 14.23
CA THR A 53 15.18 6.13 14.13
C THR A 53 14.53 5.70 12.81
N SER A 54 15.19 5.95 11.68
CA SER A 54 14.68 5.60 10.36
C SER A 54 14.58 4.09 10.14
N THR A 55 15.54 3.29 10.62
CA THR A 55 15.51 1.83 10.49
C THR A 55 14.36 1.24 11.31
N THR A 56 14.20 1.67 12.57
CA THR A 56 13.10 1.22 13.41
C THR A 56 11.74 1.66 12.84
N LEU A 57 11.63 2.88 12.32
CA LEU A 57 10.42 3.36 11.65
C LEU A 57 10.05 2.48 10.45
N VAL A 58 11.02 2.17 9.58
CA VAL A 58 10.79 1.30 8.41
C VAL A 58 10.35 -0.11 8.83
N ILE A 59 10.93 -0.68 9.89
CA ILE A 59 10.48 -1.97 10.44
C ILE A 59 9.01 -1.89 10.88
N LEU A 60 8.61 -0.82 11.57
CA LEU A 60 7.22 -0.63 12.00
C LEU A 60 6.27 -0.44 10.81
N VAL A 61 6.70 0.25 9.75
CA VAL A 61 5.95 0.41 8.50
C VAL A 61 5.75 -0.94 7.82
N ILE A 62 6.81 -1.75 7.69
CA ILE A 62 6.73 -3.11 7.14
C ILE A 62 5.80 -3.98 8.00
N GLY A 63 5.91 -3.88 9.32
CA GLY A 63 5.00 -4.53 10.26
C GLY A 63 3.55 -4.12 10.06
N ALA A 64 3.28 -2.84 9.78
CA ALA A 64 1.94 -2.35 9.46
C ALA A 64 1.41 -2.95 8.15
N PHE A 65 2.22 -3.05 7.09
CA PHE A 65 1.82 -3.70 5.84
C PHE A 65 1.54 -5.19 6.01
N ILE A 66 2.42 -5.92 6.70
CA ILE A 66 2.23 -7.34 7.02
C ILE A 66 0.95 -7.53 7.84
N THR A 67 0.72 -6.68 8.85
CA THR A 67 -0.50 -6.73 9.67
C THR A 67 -1.74 -6.49 8.82
N ALA A 68 -1.72 -5.50 7.93
CA ALA A 68 -2.82 -5.21 7.03
C ALA A 68 -3.15 -6.41 6.12
N LEU A 69 -2.13 -7.05 5.54
CA LEU A 69 -2.30 -8.24 4.69
C LEU A 69 -2.75 -9.48 5.48
N ALA A 70 -2.39 -9.58 6.76
CA ALA A 70 -2.82 -10.67 7.64
C ALA A 70 -4.27 -10.51 8.14
N LEU A 71 -4.81 -9.29 8.22
CA LEU A 71 -6.15 -9.01 8.77
C LEU A 71 -7.29 -9.85 8.16
N PRO A 72 -7.37 -10.06 6.84
CA PRO A 72 -8.38 -10.95 6.23
C PRO A 72 -8.30 -12.41 6.67
N TRP A 73 -7.15 -12.85 7.19
CA TRP A 73 -6.92 -14.22 7.66
C TRP A 73 -7.23 -14.39 9.15
N MET A 74 -7.33 -13.28 9.89
CA MET A 74 -7.62 -13.32 11.31
C MET A 74 -9.10 -13.61 11.61
N PRO A 75 -9.42 -14.22 12.77
CA PRO A 75 -10.78 -14.60 13.14
C PRO A 75 -11.62 -13.42 13.66
N LEU A 76 -11.62 -12.31 12.92
CA LEU A 76 -12.37 -11.10 13.24
C LEU A 76 -13.89 -11.35 13.21
N PRO A 77 -14.70 -10.63 14.02
CA PRO A 77 -16.15 -10.75 13.98
C PRO A 77 -16.69 -10.49 12.56
N GLY A 78 -17.53 -11.40 12.05
CA GLY A 78 -18.07 -11.34 10.68
C GLY A 78 -17.16 -11.92 9.59
N GLN A 79 -16.00 -12.48 9.95
CA GLN A 79 -15.08 -13.12 8.99
C GLN A 79 -14.80 -14.60 9.26
N ARG A 80 -15.33 -15.19 10.34
CA ARG A 80 -14.99 -16.57 10.75
C ARG A 80 -15.35 -17.61 9.68
N ASP A 81 -16.50 -17.44 9.03
CA ASP A 81 -17.02 -18.40 8.04
C ASP A 81 -16.48 -18.17 6.62
N ARG A 82 -15.53 -17.24 6.43
CA ARG A 82 -14.94 -16.97 5.10
C ARG A 82 -14.03 -18.12 4.67
N THR A 83 -14.23 -18.59 3.44
CA THR A 83 -13.38 -19.55 2.77
C THR A 83 -11.99 -18.97 2.49
N ARG A 84 -10.98 -19.84 2.26
CA ARG A 84 -9.62 -19.40 1.91
C ARG A 84 -9.59 -18.51 0.65
N SER A 85 -10.45 -18.78 -0.33
CA SER A 85 -10.52 -17.98 -1.56
C SER A 85 -11.07 -16.57 -1.31
N GLU A 86 -12.05 -16.43 -0.43
CA GLU A 86 -12.62 -15.13 -0.04
C GLU A 86 -11.63 -14.31 0.80
N ARG A 87 -10.89 -14.96 1.72
CA ARG A 87 -9.83 -14.32 2.50
C ARG A 87 -8.70 -13.81 1.62
N LEU A 88 -8.25 -14.63 0.67
CA LEU A 88 -7.28 -14.22 -0.33
C LEU A 88 -7.81 -13.05 -1.16
N GLY A 89 -9.05 -13.10 -1.64
CA GLY A 89 -9.68 -11.98 -2.36
C GLY A 89 -9.69 -10.69 -1.56
N SER A 90 -10.03 -10.74 -0.27
CA SER A 90 -9.94 -9.58 0.63
C SER A 90 -8.51 -9.08 0.79
N MET A 91 -7.53 -9.96 0.99
CA MET A 91 -6.11 -9.60 1.09
C MET A 91 -5.60 -8.90 -0.18
N ILE A 92 -6.04 -9.34 -1.35
CA ILE A 92 -5.69 -8.72 -2.63
C ILE A 92 -6.24 -7.29 -2.69
N ILE A 93 -7.51 -7.08 -2.30
CA ILE A 93 -8.07 -5.71 -2.26
C ILE A 93 -7.29 -4.84 -1.26
N VAL A 94 -6.89 -5.38 -0.10
CA VAL A 94 -6.01 -4.67 0.84
C VAL A 94 -4.67 -4.33 0.20
N TRP A 95 -4.04 -5.26 -0.52
CA TRP A 95 -2.79 -5.00 -1.24
C TRP A 95 -2.94 -3.86 -2.24
N VAL A 96 -4.01 -3.85 -3.06
CA VAL A 96 -4.24 -2.76 -4.02
C VAL A 96 -4.34 -1.41 -3.29
N PHE A 97 -4.98 -1.34 -2.12
CA PHE A 97 -4.94 -0.11 -1.30
C PHE A 97 -3.53 0.23 -0.82
N ILE A 98 -2.77 -0.76 -0.34
CA ILE A 98 -1.38 -0.57 0.11
C ILE A 98 -0.50 -0.08 -1.03
N ALA A 99 -0.66 -0.60 -2.25
CA ALA A 99 0.13 -0.19 -3.41
C ALA A 99 -0.24 1.21 -3.91
N LEU A 100 -1.53 1.58 -3.89
CA LEU A 100 -1.99 2.92 -4.29
C LEU A 100 -1.64 4.02 -3.29
N THR A 101 -1.55 3.68 -1.99
CA THR A 101 -1.29 4.67 -0.94
C THR A 101 0.04 5.41 -1.13
N PRO A 102 1.21 4.75 -1.22
CA PRO A 102 2.48 5.42 -1.43
C PRO A 102 2.50 6.16 -2.77
N ARG A 103 1.92 5.63 -3.85
CA ARG A 103 1.82 6.36 -5.13
C ARG A 103 1.24 7.74 -5.01
N PHE A 104 0.09 7.86 -4.34
CA PHE A 104 -0.63 9.11 -4.31
C PHE A 104 -0.32 9.99 -3.09
N ILE A 105 0.17 9.41 -1.99
CA ILE A 105 0.46 10.14 -0.75
C ILE A 105 1.96 10.41 -0.57
N TRP A 106 2.83 9.62 -1.19
CA TRP A 106 4.28 9.71 -1.04
C TRP A 106 4.99 10.06 -2.35
N GLU A 107 4.79 9.28 -3.42
CA GLU A 107 5.50 9.42 -4.70
C GLU A 107 5.01 10.65 -5.47
N LEU A 108 3.70 10.83 -5.61
CA LEU A 108 3.12 11.95 -6.35
C LEU A 108 3.49 13.31 -5.73
N PRO A 109 3.40 13.53 -4.40
CA PRO A 109 3.91 14.76 -3.81
C PRO A 109 5.43 14.91 -3.99
N TRP A 110 6.22 13.84 -3.89
CA TRP A 110 7.66 13.88 -4.15
C TRP A 110 7.97 14.34 -5.58
N LEU A 111 7.23 13.86 -6.58
CA LEU A 111 7.40 14.26 -7.98
C LEU A 111 7.06 15.73 -8.23
N PHE A 112 6.01 16.26 -7.61
CA PHE A 112 5.57 17.65 -7.82
C PHE A 112 6.33 18.67 -6.95
N PHE A 113 6.77 18.27 -5.76
CA PHE A 113 7.34 19.16 -4.75
C PHE A 113 8.74 18.72 -4.32
N TYR A 114 9.50 18.14 -5.26
CA TYR A 114 10.82 17.55 -5.01
C TYR A 114 11.75 18.48 -4.24
N ASP A 115 11.92 19.73 -4.70
CA ASP A 115 12.83 20.69 -4.09
C ASP A 115 12.39 21.06 -2.66
N GLN A 116 11.09 21.28 -2.45
CA GLN A 116 10.55 21.63 -1.13
C GLN A 116 10.63 20.44 -0.15
N ILE A 117 10.40 19.23 -0.64
CA ILE A 117 10.52 18.02 0.17
C ILE A 117 11.97 17.76 0.53
N LYS A 118 12.89 17.89 -0.43
CA LYS A 118 14.33 17.78 -0.20
C LYS A 118 14.80 18.79 0.82
N GLU A 119 14.47 20.07 0.64
CA GLU A 119 14.81 21.12 1.58
C GLU A 119 14.24 20.84 2.98
N GLY A 120 12.96 20.45 3.07
CA GLY A 120 12.33 20.13 4.35
C GLY A 120 12.98 18.92 5.04
N VAL A 121 13.36 17.87 4.30
CA VAL A 121 14.09 16.72 4.86
C VAL A 121 15.45 17.15 5.41
N LEU A 122 16.22 17.94 4.65
CA LEU A 122 17.54 18.42 5.07
C LEU A 122 17.46 19.40 6.26
N ASN A 123 16.36 20.13 6.38
CA ASN A 123 16.07 21.04 7.49
C ASN A 123 15.23 20.40 8.60
N GLU A 124 15.13 19.06 8.62
CA GLU A 124 14.46 18.31 9.69
C GLU A 124 13.00 18.73 9.95
N SER A 125 12.27 19.10 8.90
CA SER A 125 10.87 19.52 8.99
C SER A 125 9.93 18.34 9.20
N LEU A 126 8.97 18.49 10.13
CA LEU A 126 8.02 17.41 10.47
C LEU A 126 7.18 16.98 9.27
N TRP A 127 6.72 17.92 8.43
CA TRP A 127 5.80 17.61 7.34
C TRP A 127 6.46 16.77 6.23
N THR A 128 7.78 16.85 6.07
CA THR A 128 8.56 16.05 5.11
C THR A 128 9.13 14.76 5.70
N TYR A 129 8.85 14.48 6.97
CA TYR A 129 9.55 13.41 7.68
C TYR A 129 9.28 12.01 7.10
N MET A 130 8.10 11.79 6.50
CA MET A 130 7.79 10.49 5.87
C MET A 130 8.68 10.12 4.69
N TRP A 131 9.37 11.09 4.07
CA TRP A 131 10.35 10.87 2.99
C TRP A 131 11.76 10.59 3.54
N SER A 132 12.09 11.14 4.72
CA SER A 132 13.43 11.07 5.32
C SER A 132 14.04 9.65 5.36
N PRO A 133 13.32 8.59 5.79
CA PRO A 133 13.92 7.26 5.89
C PRO A 133 14.47 6.71 4.58
N ILE A 134 13.86 7.06 3.45
CA ILE A 134 14.28 6.65 2.11
C ILE A 134 15.36 7.59 1.59
N LEU A 135 15.11 8.91 1.64
CA LEU A 135 16.02 9.91 1.07
C LEU A 135 17.40 9.96 1.76
N LEU A 136 17.46 9.75 3.08
CA LEU A 136 18.70 9.89 3.86
C LEU A 136 19.39 8.56 4.21
N GLY A 137 18.87 7.41 3.76
CA GLY A 137 19.52 6.13 4.07
C GLY A 137 18.94 4.89 3.40
N GLY A 138 17.82 5.01 2.68
CA GLY A 138 17.27 3.93 1.88
C GLY A 138 17.91 3.90 0.49
N ASP A 139 17.62 4.93 -0.30
CA ASP A 139 18.10 5.06 -1.68
C ASP A 139 18.37 6.54 -1.98
N ALA A 140 19.66 6.91 -1.99
CA ALA A 140 20.10 8.29 -2.17
C ALA A 140 19.68 8.89 -3.52
N ARG A 141 19.30 8.08 -4.50
CA ARG A 141 18.79 8.56 -5.79
C ARG A 141 17.51 9.38 -5.65
N TYR A 142 16.69 9.10 -4.64
CA TYR A 142 15.52 9.93 -4.29
C TYR A 142 15.92 11.29 -3.72
N LEU A 143 17.09 11.40 -3.08
CA LEU A 143 17.60 12.68 -2.59
C LEU A 143 18.30 13.47 -3.70
N ASN A 144 18.88 12.78 -4.68
CA ASN A 144 19.63 13.37 -5.79
C ASN A 144 18.77 13.67 -7.03
N GLY A 145 17.53 13.18 -7.07
CA GLY A 145 16.64 13.42 -8.21
C GLY A 145 17.10 12.66 -9.44
N ASP A 146 17.51 11.40 -9.26
CA ASP A 146 17.98 10.55 -10.34
C ASP A 146 16.92 10.45 -11.46
N PRO A 147 17.27 10.74 -12.74
CA PRO A 147 16.31 10.75 -13.83
C PRO A 147 15.59 9.42 -14.06
N LEU A 148 16.27 8.29 -13.80
CA LEU A 148 15.66 6.97 -13.94
C LEU A 148 14.62 6.76 -12.83
N VAL A 149 14.96 7.08 -11.57
CA VAL A 149 13.98 7.01 -10.47
C VAL A 149 12.77 7.88 -10.76
N ILE A 150 12.96 9.16 -11.12
CA ILE A 150 11.87 10.07 -11.48
C ILE A 150 10.98 9.47 -12.58
N THR A 151 11.59 8.87 -13.61
CA THR A 151 10.85 8.24 -14.71
C THR A 151 10.03 7.06 -14.24
N LEU A 152 10.60 6.18 -13.42
CA LEU A 152 9.93 4.99 -12.89
C LEU A 152 8.78 5.36 -11.95
N GLU A 153 8.94 6.40 -11.13
CA GLU A 153 7.91 6.93 -10.25
C GLU A 153 6.74 7.55 -11.06
N TRP A 154 7.01 8.28 -12.14
CA TRP A 154 5.94 8.75 -13.04
C TRP A 154 5.17 7.60 -13.69
N VAL A 155 5.87 6.52 -14.10
CA VAL A 155 5.22 5.31 -14.62
C VAL A 155 4.37 4.65 -13.55
N ALA A 156 4.85 4.57 -12.30
CA ALA A 156 4.12 4.01 -11.17
C ALA A 156 2.81 4.77 -10.90
N VAL A 157 2.87 6.11 -10.86
CA VAL A 157 1.70 6.97 -10.67
C VAL A 157 0.71 6.83 -11.82
N PHE A 158 1.20 6.85 -13.06
CA PHE A 158 0.34 6.75 -14.25
C PHE A 158 -0.46 5.44 -14.25
N VAL A 159 0.22 4.33 -13.98
CA VAL A 159 -0.41 3.01 -13.87
C VAL A 159 -1.36 2.96 -12.67
N GLY A 160 -0.95 3.51 -11.53
CA GLY A 160 -1.77 3.63 -10.32
C GLY A 160 -3.08 4.38 -10.56
N ALA A 161 -3.15 5.32 -11.50
CA ALA A 161 -4.38 6.01 -11.85
C ALA A 161 -5.44 5.06 -12.46
N PHE A 162 -5.01 4.11 -13.30
CA PHE A 162 -5.91 3.10 -13.86
C PHE A 162 -6.38 2.10 -12.81
N GLU A 163 -5.51 1.72 -11.88
CA GLU A 163 -5.85 0.85 -10.76
C GLU A 163 -6.82 1.53 -9.79
N LEU A 164 -6.59 2.80 -9.48
CA LEU A 164 -7.48 3.62 -8.67
C LEU A 164 -8.86 3.70 -9.34
N TYR A 165 -8.90 3.97 -10.65
CA TYR A 165 -10.15 3.94 -11.41
C TYR A 165 -10.84 2.58 -11.30
N ALA A 166 -10.13 1.47 -11.52
CA ALA A 166 -10.67 0.12 -11.43
C ALA A 166 -11.23 -0.18 -10.03
N LEU A 167 -10.51 0.23 -8.97
CA LEU A 167 -10.91 0.05 -7.58
C LEU A 167 -12.14 0.89 -7.20
N VAL A 168 -12.19 2.15 -7.64
CA VAL A 168 -13.38 3.01 -7.44
C VAL A 168 -14.59 2.39 -8.12
N ARG A 169 -14.43 1.91 -9.37
CA ARG A 169 -15.53 1.26 -10.08
C ARG A 169 -15.93 -0.07 -9.45
N PHE A 170 -14.99 -0.83 -8.89
CA PHE A 170 -15.29 -2.04 -8.12
C PHE A 170 -16.25 -1.76 -6.96
N PHE A 171 -16.01 -0.73 -6.16
CA PHE A 171 -16.93 -0.36 -5.07
C PHE A 171 -18.28 0.14 -5.59
N ARG A 172 -18.29 0.94 -6.66
CA ARG A 172 -19.53 1.41 -7.29
C ARG A 172 -20.35 0.29 -7.93
N ASN A 173 -19.70 -0.79 -8.36
CA ASN A 173 -20.31 -1.96 -8.97
C ASN A 173 -20.69 -3.04 -7.93
N GLY A 174 -20.82 -2.68 -6.65
CA GLY A 174 -21.20 -3.63 -5.60
C GLY A 174 -20.13 -4.68 -5.29
N LYS A 175 -18.84 -4.28 -5.35
CA LYS A 175 -17.67 -5.14 -5.11
C LYS A 175 -17.52 -6.23 -6.16
N ARG A 176 -17.74 -5.85 -7.43
CA ARG A 176 -17.56 -6.69 -8.61
C ARG A 176 -16.76 -5.96 -9.68
N PHE A 177 -15.69 -6.59 -10.15
CA PHE A 177 -14.94 -6.09 -11.30
C PHE A 177 -15.65 -6.46 -12.61
N THR A 178 -15.43 -5.67 -13.66
CA THR A 178 -15.53 -6.17 -15.04
C THR A 178 -14.21 -6.82 -15.46
N SER A 179 -14.21 -7.61 -16.53
CA SER A 179 -12.97 -8.20 -17.06
C SER A 179 -11.91 -7.14 -17.34
N THR A 180 -12.30 -6.03 -17.96
CA THR A 180 -11.40 -4.89 -18.22
C THR A 180 -10.84 -4.28 -16.93
N GLN A 181 -11.67 -4.05 -15.91
CA GLN A 181 -11.20 -3.47 -14.65
C GLN A 181 -10.21 -4.37 -13.93
N LEU A 182 -10.47 -5.67 -13.88
CA LEU A 182 -9.54 -6.63 -13.31
C LEU A 182 -8.25 -6.72 -14.15
N SER A 183 -8.34 -6.64 -15.48
CA SER A 183 -7.15 -6.57 -16.34
C SER A 183 -6.32 -5.31 -16.11
N LEU A 184 -6.92 -4.16 -15.77
CA LEU A 184 -6.17 -2.95 -15.41
C LEU A 184 -5.37 -3.17 -14.11
N ILE A 185 -5.98 -3.76 -13.09
CA ILE A 185 -5.27 -4.16 -11.86
C ILE A 185 -4.12 -5.11 -12.21
N MET A 186 -4.39 -6.16 -12.99
CA MET A 186 -3.37 -7.14 -13.37
C MET A 186 -2.22 -6.53 -14.18
N GLY A 187 -2.52 -5.62 -15.12
CA GLY A 187 -1.51 -4.90 -15.87
C GLY A 187 -0.62 -4.06 -14.97
N GLY A 188 -1.21 -3.39 -13.98
CA GLY A 188 -0.47 -2.64 -12.99
C GLY A 188 0.44 -3.50 -12.11
N MET A 189 -0.01 -4.70 -11.71
CA MET A 189 0.83 -5.64 -10.97
C MET A 189 2.11 -6.06 -11.73
N ILE A 190 2.07 -6.16 -13.06
CA ILE A 190 3.28 -6.48 -13.85
C ILE A 190 4.27 -5.32 -13.83
N VAL A 191 3.77 -4.08 -13.90
CA VAL A 191 4.61 -2.91 -13.74
C VAL A 191 5.19 -2.87 -12.32
N GLU A 192 4.38 -3.13 -11.30
CA GLU A 192 4.79 -3.16 -9.89
C GLU A 192 5.93 -4.10 -9.57
N VAL A 193 6.02 -5.27 -10.22
CA VAL A 193 7.16 -6.18 -10.01
C VAL A 193 8.36 -5.79 -10.88
N THR A 194 8.13 -5.10 -11.99
CA THR A 194 9.19 -4.67 -12.92
C THR A 194 9.98 -3.49 -12.36
N LEU A 195 9.32 -2.50 -11.76
CA LEU A 195 9.98 -1.32 -11.17
C LEU A 195 11.05 -1.70 -10.11
N PRO A 196 10.75 -2.48 -9.07
CA PRO A 196 11.76 -2.91 -8.10
C PRO A 196 12.83 -3.79 -8.75
N ALA A 197 12.50 -4.61 -9.76
CA ALA A 197 13.52 -5.37 -10.49
C ALA A 197 14.53 -4.45 -11.20
N VAL A 198 14.08 -3.32 -11.77
CA VAL A 198 14.96 -2.30 -12.34
C VAL A 198 15.75 -1.58 -11.24
N TYR A 199 15.11 -1.24 -10.11
CA TYR A 199 15.81 -0.64 -8.96
C TYR A 199 16.93 -1.53 -8.45
N PHE A 200 16.67 -2.82 -8.24
CA PHE A 200 17.67 -3.81 -7.86
C PHE A 200 18.74 -3.96 -8.94
N GLY A 201 18.35 -4.12 -10.21
CA GLY A 201 19.28 -4.34 -11.30
C GLY A 201 20.29 -3.21 -11.49
N VAL A 202 19.83 -1.96 -11.43
CA VAL A 202 20.71 -0.78 -11.54
C VAL A 202 21.59 -0.62 -10.32
N GLU A 203 21.06 -0.89 -9.12
CA GLU A 203 21.85 -0.77 -7.89
C GLU A 203 22.95 -1.85 -7.81
N ILE A 204 22.64 -3.07 -8.25
CA ILE A 204 23.63 -4.15 -8.42
C ILE A 204 24.68 -3.78 -9.48
N ALA A 205 24.26 -3.18 -10.59
CA ALA A 205 25.18 -2.74 -11.65
C ALA A 205 26.11 -1.58 -11.20
N ASN A 206 25.70 -0.83 -10.17
CA ASN A 206 26.45 0.28 -9.58
C ASN A 206 27.10 -0.11 -8.24
N ASP A 207 27.37 -1.39 -8.01
CA ASP A 207 28.07 -1.91 -6.81
C ASP A 207 27.43 -1.47 -5.47
N MET A 208 26.10 -1.29 -5.44
CA MET A 208 25.33 -0.85 -4.26
C MET A 208 25.75 0.54 -3.72
N ALA A 209 26.26 1.42 -4.59
CA ALA A 209 26.84 2.71 -4.20
C ALA A 209 25.86 3.71 -3.56
N ASN A 210 24.54 3.53 -3.70
CA ASN A 210 23.53 4.46 -3.19
C ASN A 210 22.89 4.01 -1.88
N VAL A 211 23.35 2.89 -1.31
CA VAL A 211 22.86 2.36 -0.03
C VAL A 211 23.90 2.56 1.07
N ALA A 212 23.49 3.19 2.17
CA ALA A 212 24.41 3.70 3.20
C ALA A 212 25.08 2.59 4.06
N SER A 213 24.41 1.44 4.25
CA SER A 213 24.97 0.34 5.03
C SER A 213 24.33 -1.02 4.68
N PRO A 214 24.98 -2.17 4.98
CA PRO A 214 24.39 -3.49 4.75
C PRO A 214 23.07 -3.71 5.51
N ALA A 215 22.91 -3.13 6.70
CA ALA A 215 21.67 -3.24 7.48
C ALA A 215 20.54 -2.44 6.81
N GLU A 216 20.82 -1.22 6.37
CA GLU A 216 19.85 -0.41 5.63
C GLU A 216 19.51 -1.01 4.25
N MET A 217 20.49 -1.63 3.59
CA MET A 217 20.27 -2.43 2.39
C MET A 217 19.27 -3.55 2.63
N TRP A 218 19.49 -4.40 3.64
CA TRP A 218 18.58 -5.52 3.88
C TRP A 218 17.19 -5.07 4.32
N ILE A 219 17.09 -4.03 5.16
CA ILE A 219 15.82 -3.63 5.76
C ILE A 219 15.05 -2.66 4.86
N LYS A 220 15.69 -1.56 4.43
CA LYS A 220 15.04 -0.48 3.70
C LYS A 220 14.95 -0.78 2.21
N PHE A 221 15.96 -1.46 1.65
CA PHE A 221 15.99 -1.77 0.23
C PHE A 221 15.43 -3.17 -0.07
N VAL A 222 15.85 -4.24 0.61
CA VAL A 222 15.39 -5.60 0.28
C VAL A 222 14.03 -5.91 0.90
N LEU A 223 13.88 -5.81 2.22
CA LEU A 223 12.68 -6.29 2.92
C LEU A 223 11.44 -5.51 2.53
N LEU A 224 11.56 -4.19 2.37
CA LEU A 224 10.46 -3.36 1.89
C LEU A 224 10.03 -3.79 0.48
N ASN A 225 10.96 -3.84 -0.48
CA ASN A 225 10.66 -4.20 -1.86
C ASN A 225 10.23 -5.67 -2.05
N LEU A 226 10.52 -6.57 -1.10
CA LEU A 226 10.07 -7.97 -1.18
C LEU A 226 8.54 -8.09 -1.28
N LEU A 227 7.79 -7.19 -0.63
CA LEU A 227 6.33 -7.14 -0.75
C LEU A 227 5.92 -6.77 -2.17
N TRP A 228 6.58 -5.79 -2.78
CA TRP A 228 6.38 -5.37 -4.18
C TRP A 228 6.89 -6.40 -5.19
N CYS A 229 7.77 -7.33 -4.81
CA CYS A 229 8.15 -8.44 -5.68
C CYS A 229 7.16 -9.62 -5.63
N THR A 230 6.45 -9.78 -4.52
CA THR A 230 5.65 -11.00 -4.24
C THR A 230 4.15 -10.78 -4.41
N MET A 231 3.61 -9.74 -3.79
CA MET A 231 2.17 -9.47 -3.80
C MET A 231 1.61 -9.14 -5.19
N PRO A 232 2.35 -8.48 -6.09
CA PRO A 232 1.86 -8.27 -7.44
C PRO A 232 1.72 -9.57 -8.22
N LEU A 233 2.65 -10.51 -8.06
CA LEU A 233 2.54 -11.85 -8.68
C LEU A 233 1.33 -12.62 -8.13
N VAL A 234 1.14 -12.62 -6.81
CA VAL A 234 -0.04 -13.22 -6.16
C VAL A 234 -1.33 -12.61 -6.71
N THR A 235 -1.36 -11.29 -6.84
CA THR A 235 -2.51 -10.54 -7.38
C THR A 235 -2.78 -10.84 -8.84
N TYR A 236 -1.74 -10.92 -9.64
CA TYR A 236 -1.83 -11.26 -11.05
C TYR A 236 -2.43 -12.66 -11.25
N PHE A 237 -1.88 -13.69 -10.62
CA PHE A 237 -2.37 -15.07 -10.77
C PHE A 237 -3.77 -15.27 -10.20
N TRP A 238 -4.08 -14.58 -9.11
CA TRP A 238 -5.45 -14.51 -8.58
C TRP A 238 -6.42 -13.91 -9.60
N GLY A 239 -6.02 -12.83 -10.28
CA GLY A 239 -6.78 -12.18 -11.34
C GLY A 239 -7.00 -13.10 -12.54
N VAL A 240 -5.94 -13.75 -13.05
CA VAL A 240 -6.03 -14.75 -14.13
C VAL A 240 -7.08 -15.81 -13.81
N ARG A 241 -7.02 -16.39 -12.61
CA ARG A 241 -7.95 -17.44 -12.19
C ARG A 241 -9.41 -16.94 -12.14
N ARG A 242 -9.63 -15.69 -11.72
CA ARG A 242 -10.98 -15.08 -11.68
C ARG A 242 -11.51 -14.76 -13.07
N LEU A 243 -10.67 -14.23 -13.96
CA LEU A 243 -11.03 -14.01 -15.37
C LEU A 243 -11.39 -15.33 -16.06
N ALA A 244 -10.58 -16.38 -15.89
CA ALA A 244 -10.84 -17.68 -16.50
C ALA A 244 -12.16 -18.31 -16.03
N ARG A 245 -12.57 -18.04 -14.78
CA ARG A 245 -13.80 -18.58 -14.17
C ARG A 245 -14.99 -17.62 -14.26
N GLN A 246 -14.79 -16.40 -14.77
CA GLN A 246 -15.77 -15.30 -14.72
C GLN A 246 -16.28 -14.98 -13.30
N ASP A 247 -15.50 -15.32 -12.26
CA ASP A 247 -15.78 -15.04 -10.85
C ASP A 247 -15.19 -13.69 -10.44
N LEU A 248 -15.84 -12.62 -10.89
CA LEU A 248 -15.35 -11.25 -10.73
C LEU A 248 -15.87 -10.55 -9.47
N ALA A 249 -16.71 -11.22 -8.69
CA ALA A 249 -17.19 -10.70 -7.41
C ALA A 249 -16.16 -10.99 -6.31
N VAL A 250 -15.95 -10.03 -5.40
CA VAL A 250 -15.04 -10.20 -4.27
C VAL A 250 -15.75 -9.76 -3.00
N LYS A 251 -15.81 -10.67 -2.02
CA LYS A 251 -16.27 -10.32 -0.68
C LYS A 251 -15.17 -9.50 0.02
N PHE A 252 -15.48 -8.23 0.30
CA PHE A 252 -14.62 -7.32 1.05
C PHE A 252 -15.44 -6.70 2.19
#